data_AF-A0A954YAP4-F1
#
_entry.id   AF-A0A954YAP4-F1
#
_cell.length_a   1.000
_cell.length_b   1.000
_cell.length_c   1.000
_cell.angle_alpha   90.00
_cell.angle_beta   90.00
_cell.angle_gamma   90.00
#
_symmetry.space_group_name_H-M   'P 1'
#
loop_
_entity.id
_entity.type
_entity.pdbx_description
1 polymer ?
#
loop_
_entity_poly.entity_id
_entity_poly.type
_entity_poly.pdbx_seq_one_letter_code
_entity_poly.pdbx_strand_id
1 'polypeptide(L)'
;MSHPLANRISQLTREARRVALWQGVGWVAAASLGVALVLMLSDYVMRLSDPGMRWLSWALLLIAVAAAAVRWLGGREWRKITQLSTAQRVQSLRPGLGSRLASSVEFLNQHVEDPTAGSADLRRRVVAETTAEIEQMELTDVVDRRALHRAIQALACGAAVVAVFGLADPAGLRTSAARLAAPWSDQNWPRRNHLAVVDPPDRIARGQSFEVELIDQQGVALPNDLRVQYRTRVGGRTRTEEQQAPAATDSVMLRRENIQQSFAFRVLGGDDQAMPWRSVEVVDAPQLSSMTVTARPQAYTGIAPRELREDDRVIAGAEITIDAVAGADLASATLEVTVGDQKQEVASEVSSADFGGGDGVKLKHTWNAAHQGDEPVAASYRLRLTDREGLVGYSKSRTLRIEPDAVPTVEWIEPSAELLVTSQAVAPLRVLMEDNLAIAKAELVWLRPQDPATEEAEPPQPERARIYQGPATPPQRNLPPGAAPLDSREQR
;
A
#
# COMPACT_ATOMS: atom_id res chain seq x y z
N MET A 1 -78.05 -39.96 -17.09
CA MET A 1 -77.74 -39.08 -15.94
C MET A 1 -76.75 -39.81 -15.06
N SER A 2 -75.64 -39.19 -14.66
CA SER A 2 -74.66 -39.86 -13.79
C SER A 2 -75.22 -40.03 -12.38
N HIS A 3 -75.11 -41.26 -11.84
CA HIS A 3 -75.64 -41.62 -10.52
C HIS A 3 -75.02 -40.75 -9.40
N PRO A 4 -75.80 -40.30 -8.39
CA PRO A 4 -75.31 -39.41 -7.32
C PRO A 4 -74.09 -39.96 -6.58
N LEU A 5 -74.07 -41.28 -6.31
CA LEU A 5 -72.91 -41.97 -5.72
C LEU A 5 -71.64 -41.88 -6.58
N ALA A 6 -71.75 -42.07 -7.90
CA ALA A 6 -70.62 -41.95 -8.82
C ALA A 6 -70.09 -40.51 -8.88
N ASN A 7 -70.98 -39.52 -8.87
CA ASN A 7 -70.60 -38.11 -8.82
C ASN A 7 -69.85 -37.77 -7.52
N ARG A 8 -70.34 -38.22 -6.36
CA ARG A 8 -69.71 -37.98 -5.04
C ARG A 8 -68.33 -38.64 -4.92
N ILE A 9 -68.18 -39.88 -5.39
CA ILE A 9 -66.87 -40.56 -5.45
C ILE A 9 -65.93 -39.88 -6.46
N SER A 10 -66.45 -39.42 -7.60
CA SER A 10 -65.64 -38.68 -8.59
C SER A 10 -65.12 -37.34 -8.05
N GLN A 11 -65.92 -36.63 -7.23
CA GLN A 11 -65.51 -35.41 -6.54
C GLN A 11 -64.38 -35.69 -5.55
N LEU A 12 -64.53 -36.71 -4.70
CA LEU A 12 -63.49 -37.15 -3.77
C LEU A 12 -62.21 -37.59 -4.50
N THR A 13 -62.34 -38.30 -5.62
CA THR A 13 -61.22 -38.71 -6.46
C THR A 13 -60.48 -37.48 -7.02
N ARG A 14 -61.21 -36.45 -7.48
CA ARG A 14 -60.63 -35.19 -7.97
C ARG A 14 -59.95 -34.40 -6.84
N GLU A 15 -60.55 -34.35 -5.66
CA GLU A 15 -59.95 -33.72 -4.48
C GLU A 15 -58.67 -34.42 -4.05
N ALA A 16 -58.67 -35.75 -3.96
CA ALA A 16 -57.48 -36.54 -3.64
C ALA A 16 -56.35 -36.32 -4.67
N ARG A 17 -56.68 -36.29 -5.97
CA ARG A 17 -55.70 -35.96 -7.03
C ARG A 17 -55.16 -34.54 -6.90
N ARG A 18 -56.01 -33.56 -6.60
CA ARG A 18 -55.59 -32.16 -6.39
C ARG A 18 -54.67 -32.05 -5.18
N VAL A 19 -55.01 -32.67 -4.05
CA VAL A 19 -54.17 -32.65 -2.84
C VAL A 19 -52.83 -33.32 -3.10
N ALA A 20 -52.79 -34.46 -3.79
CA ALA A 20 -51.55 -35.14 -4.17
C ALA A 20 -50.68 -34.28 -5.11
N LEU A 21 -51.29 -33.61 -6.10
CA LEU A 21 -50.59 -32.69 -7.00
C LEU A 21 -50.02 -31.49 -6.21
N TRP A 22 -50.82 -30.83 -5.38
CA TRP A 22 -50.38 -29.70 -4.56
C TRP A 22 -49.34 -30.08 -3.52
N GLN A 23 -49.39 -31.30 -2.99
CA GLN A 23 -48.33 -31.84 -2.15
C GLN A 23 -47.02 -31.94 -2.93
N GLY A 24 -47.06 -32.50 -4.15
CA GLY A 24 -45.87 -32.62 -5.01
C GLY A 24 -45.29 -31.26 -5.38
N VAL A 25 -46.13 -30.33 -5.84
CA VAL A 25 -45.74 -28.94 -6.14
C VAL A 25 -45.18 -28.25 -4.89
N GLY A 26 -45.81 -28.43 -3.73
CA GLY A 26 -45.38 -27.85 -2.47
C GLY A 26 -43.98 -28.34 -2.05
N TRP A 27 -43.70 -29.63 -2.19
CA TRP A 27 -42.36 -30.17 -1.91
C TRP A 27 -41.31 -29.72 -2.91
N VAL A 28 -41.65 -29.59 -4.20
CA VAL A 28 -40.74 -29.01 -5.19
C VAL A 28 -40.42 -27.57 -4.86
N ALA A 29 -41.43 -26.76 -4.54
CA ALA A 29 -41.24 -25.36 -4.17
C ALA A 29 -40.44 -25.23 -2.85
N ALA A 30 -40.68 -26.10 -1.87
CA ALA A 30 -39.93 -26.10 -0.62
C ALA A 30 -38.46 -26.47 -0.85
N ALA A 31 -38.19 -27.51 -1.65
CA ALA A 31 -36.84 -27.95 -1.98
C ALA A 31 -36.09 -26.90 -2.82
N SER A 32 -36.75 -26.30 -3.81
CA SER A 32 -36.15 -25.25 -4.64
C SER A 32 -35.82 -24.01 -3.82
N LEU A 33 -36.72 -23.58 -2.94
CA LEU A 33 -36.48 -22.47 -2.01
C LEU A 33 -35.33 -22.78 -1.06
N GLY A 34 -35.27 -23.99 -0.51
CA GLY A 34 -34.18 -24.42 0.38
C GLY A 34 -32.81 -24.41 -0.32
N VAL A 35 -32.73 -24.95 -1.54
CA VAL A 35 -31.49 -24.93 -2.33
C VAL A 35 -31.11 -23.51 -2.73
N ALA A 36 -32.07 -22.69 -3.18
CA ALA A 36 -31.82 -21.29 -3.50
C ALA A 36 -31.27 -20.53 -2.28
N LEU A 37 -31.85 -20.72 -1.10
CA LEU A 37 -31.37 -20.13 0.15
C LEU A 37 -29.92 -20.52 0.46
N VAL A 38 -29.59 -21.82 0.35
CA VAL A 38 -28.22 -22.30 0.61
C VAL A 38 -27.24 -21.69 -0.39
N LEU A 39 -27.59 -21.65 -1.68
CA LEU A 39 -26.75 -21.04 -2.71
C LEU A 39 -26.58 -19.54 -2.49
N MET A 40 -27.65 -18.82 -2.18
CA MET A 40 -27.63 -17.38 -1.88
C MET A 40 -26.77 -17.07 -0.65
N LEU A 41 -26.91 -17.86 0.42
CA LEU A 41 -26.13 -17.68 1.64
C LEU A 41 -24.66 -18.02 1.41
N SER A 42 -24.37 -19.04 0.59
CA SER A 42 -23.01 -19.40 0.20
C SER A 42 -22.36 -18.29 -0.63
N ASP A 43 -23.08 -17.73 -1.61
CA ASP A 43 -22.63 -16.58 -2.40
C ASP A 43 -22.40 -15.33 -1.53
N TYR A 44 -23.25 -15.11 -0.52
CA TYR A 44 -23.11 -14.02 0.45
C TYR A 44 -21.87 -14.16 1.35
N VAL A 45 -21.66 -15.34 1.93
CA VAL A 45 -20.55 -15.60 2.87
C VAL A 45 -19.21 -15.65 2.13
N MET A 46 -19.16 -16.33 0.98
CA MET A 46 -17.93 -16.49 0.21
C MET A 46 -17.66 -15.33 -0.76
N ARG A 47 -18.62 -14.42 -0.96
CA ARG A 47 -18.54 -13.29 -1.90
C ARG A 47 -17.98 -13.69 -3.26
N LEU A 48 -18.50 -14.78 -3.83
CA LEU A 48 -17.99 -15.38 -5.06
C LEU A 48 -17.92 -14.30 -6.16
N SER A 49 -16.72 -13.93 -6.62
CA SER A 49 -16.56 -12.92 -7.68
C SER A 49 -16.62 -13.53 -9.07
N ASP A 50 -16.24 -14.81 -9.20
CA ASP A 50 -16.03 -15.47 -10.47
C ASP A 50 -17.34 -15.73 -11.24
N PRO A 51 -17.42 -15.33 -12.53
CA PRO A 51 -18.58 -15.60 -13.37
C PRO A 51 -18.91 -17.10 -13.50
N GLY A 52 -17.89 -17.96 -13.50
CA GLY A 52 -18.07 -19.42 -13.59
C GLY A 52 -18.84 -19.99 -12.40
N MET A 53 -18.61 -19.46 -11.20
CA MET A 53 -19.31 -19.92 -9.99
C MET A 53 -20.78 -19.51 -9.97
N ARG A 54 -21.13 -18.40 -10.65
CA ARG A 54 -22.52 -17.96 -10.85
C ARG A 54 -23.28 -18.95 -11.73
N TRP A 55 -22.68 -19.34 -12.86
CA TRP A 55 -23.25 -20.36 -13.75
C TRP A 55 -23.38 -21.72 -13.07
N LEU A 56 -22.39 -22.12 -12.27
CA LEU A 56 -22.45 -23.35 -11.49
C LEU A 56 -23.62 -23.34 -10.49
N SER A 57 -23.79 -22.24 -9.76
CA SER A 57 -24.89 -22.08 -8.78
C SER A 57 -26.26 -22.14 -9.47
N TRP A 58 -26.40 -21.47 -10.61
CA TRP A 58 -27.63 -21.51 -11.41
C TRP A 58 -27.92 -22.93 -11.95
N ALA A 59 -26.90 -23.61 -12.48
CA ALA A 59 -27.03 -24.99 -12.96
C ALA A 59 -27.41 -25.95 -11.82
N LEU A 60 -26.80 -25.82 -10.64
CA LEU A 60 -27.14 -26.58 -9.44
C LEU A 60 -28.59 -26.36 -9.01
N LEU A 61 -29.08 -25.13 -9.05
CA LEU A 61 -30.48 -24.83 -8.76
C LEU A 61 -31.41 -25.51 -9.76
N LEU A 62 -31.12 -25.44 -11.06
CA LEU A 62 -31.93 -26.10 -12.09
C LEU A 62 -31.94 -27.62 -11.94
N ILE A 63 -30.78 -28.22 -11.70
CA ILE A 63 -30.67 -29.67 -11.46
C ILE A 63 -31.47 -30.06 -10.23
N ALA A 64 -31.41 -29.28 -9.15
CA ALA A 64 -32.18 -29.53 -7.93
C ALA A 64 -33.69 -29.42 -8.18
N VAL A 65 -34.14 -28.39 -8.91
CA VAL A 65 -35.56 -28.22 -9.29
C VAL A 65 -36.03 -29.37 -10.17
N ALA A 66 -35.25 -29.77 -11.17
CA ALA A 66 -35.59 -30.88 -12.06
C ALA A 66 -35.64 -32.22 -11.30
N ALA A 67 -34.64 -32.50 -10.46
CA ALA A 67 -34.60 -33.70 -9.62
C ALA A 67 -35.78 -33.75 -8.64
N ALA A 68 -36.11 -32.61 -8.03
CA ALA A 68 -37.28 -32.45 -7.17
C ALA A 68 -38.59 -32.74 -7.95
N ALA A 69 -38.75 -32.15 -9.14
CA ALA A 69 -39.92 -32.36 -9.98
C ALA A 69 -40.08 -33.83 -10.39
N VAL A 70 -39.00 -34.49 -10.80
CA VAL A 70 -39.01 -35.92 -11.13
C VAL A 70 -39.36 -36.78 -9.90
N ARG A 71 -38.79 -36.46 -8.73
CA ARG A 71 -39.03 -37.19 -7.47
C ARG A 71 -40.49 -37.09 -7.00
N TRP A 72 -41.06 -35.88 -6.99
CA TRP A 72 -42.35 -35.60 -6.34
C TRP A 72 -43.54 -35.45 -7.30
N LEU A 73 -43.35 -34.93 -8.52
CA LEU A 73 -44.41 -34.91 -9.56
C LEU A 73 -44.33 -36.12 -10.50
N GLY A 74 -43.15 -36.69 -10.71
CA GLY A 74 -42.97 -37.88 -11.54
C GLY A 74 -43.49 -39.18 -10.91
N GLY A 75 -43.74 -39.19 -9.60
CA GLY A 75 -44.26 -40.35 -8.88
C GLY A 75 -45.61 -40.83 -9.43
N ARG A 76 -45.74 -42.13 -9.74
CA ARG A 76 -46.99 -42.74 -10.26
C ARG A 76 -48.19 -42.67 -9.29
N GLU A 77 -47.97 -42.28 -8.04
CA GLU A 77 -48.96 -42.30 -6.95
C GLU A 77 -50.24 -41.52 -7.30
N TRP A 78 -50.14 -40.31 -7.84
CA TRP A 78 -51.33 -39.52 -8.22
C TRP A 78 -52.05 -40.09 -9.45
N ARG A 79 -51.35 -40.83 -10.32
CA ARG A 79 -51.95 -41.52 -11.48
C ARG A 79 -52.71 -42.79 -11.06
N LYS A 80 -52.35 -43.42 -9.93
CA LYS A 80 -53.04 -44.60 -9.37
C LYS A 80 -54.36 -44.26 -8.66
N ILE A 81 -54.67 -42.98 -8.46
CA ILE A 81 -55.92 -42.53 -7.82
C ILE A 81 -57.05 -42.64 -8.85
N THR A 82 -57.77 -43.76 -8.85
CA THR A 82 -58.96 -44.02 -9.67
C THR A 82 -60.21 -44.02 -8.78
N GLN A 83 -61.40 -44.01 -9.39
CA GLN A 83 -62.65 -44.09 -8.62
C GLN A 83 -62.71 -45.38 -7.78
N LEU A 84 -62.20 -46.49 -8.33
CA LEU A 84 -62.14 -47.78 -7.64
C LEU A 84 -61.14 -47.76 -6.48
N SER A 85 -59.92 -47.22 -6.65
CA SER A 85 -58.96 -47.16 -5.54
C SER A 85 -59.39 -46.18 -4.45
N THR A 86 -60.12 -45.12 -4.81
CA THR A 86 -60.76 -44.20 -3.85
C THR A 86 -61.87 -44.91 -3.07
N ALA A 87 -62.73 -45.69 -3.74
CA ALA A 87 -63.76 -46.50 -3.11
C ALA A 87 -63.19 -47.54 -2.14
N GLN A 88 -62.14 -48.26 -2.55
CA GLN A 88 -61.41 -49.22 -1.70
C GLN A 88 -60.74 -48.53 -0.51
N ARG A 89 -60.20 -47.32 -0.70
CA ARG A 89 -59.60 -46.55 0.39
C ARG A 89 -60.65 -46.12 1.42
N VAL A 90 -61.82 -45.66 0.98
CA VAL A 90 -62.96 -45.35 1.86
C VAL A 90 -63.37 -46.59 2.68
N GLN A 91 -63.47 -47.76 2.04
CA GLN A 91 -63.78 -49.02 2.74
C GLN A 91 -62.74 -49.39 3.79
N SER A 92 -61.45 -49.22 3.48
CA SER A 92 -60.37 -49.51 4.44
C SER A 92 -60.43 -48.64 5.70
N LEU A 93 -60.97 -47.42 5.60
CA LEU A 93 -61.15 -46.48 6.70
C LEU A 93 -62.50 -46.65 7.42
N ARG A 94 -63.46 -47.33 6.78
CA ARG A 94 -64.83 -47.57 7.28
C ARG A 94 -65.21 -49.05 7.05
N PRO A 95 -64.78 -49.97 7.93
CA PRO A 95 -64.98 -51.41 7.76
C PRO A 95 -66.46 -51.84 7.64
N GLY A 96 -67.40 -51.04 8.17
CA GLY A 96 -68.85 -51.33 8.13
C GLY A 96 -69.46 -51.41 6.73
N LEU A 97 -68.83 -50.78 5.73
CA LEU A 97 -69.27 -50.81 4.33
C LEU A 97 -68.94 -52.15 3.63
N GLY A 98 -68.07 -52.99 4.21
CA GLY A 98 -67.63 -54.25 3.59
C GLY A 98 -67.09 -54.05 2.16
N SER A 99 -67.40 -54.98 1.24
CA SER A 99 -67.08 -54.87 -0.18
C SER A 99 -68.10 -54.05 -1.00
N ARG A 100 -69.18 -53.55 -0.38
CA ARG A 100 -70.36 -52.98 -1.07
C ARG A 100 -70.06 -51.71 -1.89
N LEU A 101 -69.19 -50.82 -1.40
CA LEU A 101 -68.81 -49.58 -2.09
C LEU A 101 -67.97 -49.79 -3.36
N ALA A 102 -66.89 -50.56 -3.28
CA ALA A 102 -66.08 -50.90 -4.46
C ALA A 102 -66.91 -51.65 -5.50
N SER A 103 -67.72 -52.64 -5.08
CA SER A 103 -68.62 -53.37 -5.98
C SER A 103 -69.70 -52.46 -6.59
N SER A 104 -70.26 -51.51 -5.83
CA SER A 104 -71.23 -50.54 -6.37
C SER A 104 -70.61 -49.61 -7.42
N VAL A 105 -69.37 -49.15 -7.21
CA VAL A 105 -68.65 -48.32 -8.20
C VAL A 105 -68.28 -49.12 -9.44
N GLU A 106 -67.98 -50.41 -9.29
CA GLU A 106 -67.73 -51.33 -10.41
C GLU A 106 -69.01 -51.64 -11.20
N PHE A 107 -70.13 -51.95 -10.53
CA PHE A 107 -71.43 -52.17 -11.16
C PHE A 107 -71.96 -50.94 -11.90
N LEU A 108 -71.70 -49.73 -11.40
CA LEU A 108 -72.06 -48.48 -12.07
C LEU A 108 -71.23 -48.21 -13.34
N ASN A 109 -70.09 -48.87 -13.51
CA ASN A 109 -69.25 -48.77 -14.70
C ASN A 109 -69.47 -49.93 -15.70
N GLN A 110 -70.28 -50.94 -15.35
CA GLN A 110 -70.65 -52.06 -16.22
C GLN A 110 -71.96 -51.79 -16.97
N HIS A 111 -72.12 -52.38 -18.16
CA HIS A 111 -73.39 -52.29 -18.89
C HIS A 111 -74.50 -53.07 -18.18
N VAL A 112 -75.72 -52.53 -18.22
CA VAL A 112 -76.89 -53.11 -17.55
C VAL A 112 -77.21 -54.50 -18.09
N GLU A 113 -76.97 -54.75 -19.39
CA GLU A 113 -77.24 -56.02 -20.08
C GLU A 113 -76.02 -56.96 -20.18
N ASP A 114 -74.93 -56.70 -19.44
CA ASP A 114 -73.77 -57.58 -19.47
C ASP A 114 -74.11 -58.97 -18.86
N PRO A 115 -74.12 -60.06 -19.66
CA PRO A 115 -74.52 -61.38 -19.19
C PRO A 115 -73.52 -62.00 -18.20
N THR A 116 -72.31 -61.43 -18.09
CA THR A 116 -71.27 -61.90 -17.16
C THR A 116 -71.34 -61.23 -15.77
N ALA A 117 -72.18 -60.20 -15.61
CA ALA A 117 -72.23 -59.35 -14.42
C ALA A 117 -73.28 -59.77 -13.37
N GLY A 118 -73.98 -60.89 -13.56
CA GLY A 118 -75.00 -61.40 -12.64
C GLY A 118 -76.33 -60.65 -12.67
N SER A 119 -77.19 -60.87 -11.66
CA SER A 119 -78.56 -60.32 -11.63
C SER A 119 -78.59 -58.79 -11.57
N ALA A 120 -79.29 -58.16 -12.51
CA ALA A 120 -79.45 -56.71 -12.59
C ALA A 120 -80.16 -56.12 -11.37
N ASP A 121 -81.16 -56.81 -10.81
CA ASP A 121 -81.92 -56.31 -9.66
C ASP A 121 -81.11 -56.38 -8.35
N LEU A 122 -80.27 -57.41 -8.19
CA LEU A 122 -79.33 -57.49 -7.06
C LEU A 122 -78.29 -56.37 -7.13
N ARG A 123 -77.73 -56.10 -8.32
CA ARG A 123 -76.78 -54.99 -8.53
C ARG A 123 -77.42 -53.64 -8.16
N ARG A 124 -78.65 -53.37 -8.62
CA ARG A 124 -79.38 -52.14 -8.29
C ARG A 124 -79.64 -52.00 -6.79
N ARG A 125 -80.00 -53.10 -6.12
CA ARG A 125 -80.29 -53.08 -4.68
C ARG A 125 -79.03 -52.79 -3.84
N VAL A 126 -77.90 -53.40 -4.20
CA VAL A 126 -76.59 -53.11 -3.57
C VAL A 126 -76.18 -51.66 -3.78
N VAL A 127 -76.37 -51.11 -4.99
CA VAL A 127 -76.08 -49.69 -5.28
C VAL A 127 -76.97 -48.76 -4.46
N ALA A 128 -78.27 -49.04 -4.35
CA ALA A 128 -79.22 -48.23 -3.60
C ALA A 128 -78.93 -48.23 -2.09
N GLU A 129 -78.67 -49.40 -1.51
CA GLU A 129 -78.33 -49.56 -0.09
C GLU A 129 -77.01 -48.87 0.26
N THR A 130 -75.98 -49.06 -0.58
CA THR A 130 -74.68 -48.40 -0.42
C THR A 130 -74.79 -46.87 -0.54
N THR A 131 -75.69 -46.38 -1.40
CA THR A 131 -75.93 -44.93 -1.56
C THR A 131 -76.56 -44.34 -0.30
N ALA A 132 -77.57 -45.00 0.28
CA ALA A 132 -78.20 -44.58 1.51
C ALA A 132 -77.23 -44.58 2.70
N GLU A 133 -76.38 -45.60 2.83
CA GLU A 133 -75.35 -45.66 3.87
C GLU A 133 -74.28 -44.56 3.71
N ILE A 134 -73.88 -44.23 2.48
CA ILE A 134 -72.86 -43.21 2.22
C ILE A 134 -73.38 -41.78 2.40
N GLU A 135 -74.65 -41.52 2.09
CA GLU A 135 -75.23 -40.18 2.25
C GLU A 135 -75.21 -39.70 3.71
N GLN A 136 -75.31 -40.62 4.65
CA GLN A 136 -75.29 -40.37 6.09
C GLN A 136 -73.88 -40.24 6.69
N MET A 137 -72.81 -40.49 5.91
CA MET A 137 -71.44 -40.47 6.40
C MET A 137 -70.67 -39.19 5.98
N GLU A 138 -69.89 -38.64 6.92
CA GLU A 138 -68.89 -37.61 6.60
C GLU A 138 -67.61 -38.26 6.04
N LEU A 139 -67.26 -37.87 4.81
CA LEU A 139 -66.13 -38.43 4.04
C LEU A 139 -64.91 -37.48 3.98
N THR A 140 -64.90 -36.44 4.80
CA THR A 140 -63.86 -35.39 4.85
C THR A 140 -62.48 -35.93 5.24
N ASP A 141 -62.42 -36.96 6.08
CA ASP A 141 -61.15 -37.56 6.57
C ASP A 141 -60.50 -38.55 5.60
N VAL A 142 -61.13 -38.84 4.46
CA VAL A 142 -60.65 -39.82 3.49
C VAL A 142 -59.38 -39.35 2.77
N VAL A 143 -59.21 -38.03 2.62
CA VAL A 143 -58.06 -37.43 1.94
C VAL A 143 -57.00 -37.02 2.96
N ASP A 144 -55.86 -37.72 2.96
CA ASP A 144 -54.74 -37.36 3.85
C ASP A 144 -54.08 -36.04 3.40
N ARG A 145 -54.27 -34.99 4.19
CA ARG A 145 -53.70 -33.65 3.97
C ARG A 145 -52.41 -33.41 4.76
N ARG A 146 -51.94 -34.36 5.58
CA ARG A 146 -50.80 -34.15 6.49
C ARG A 146 -49.52 -33.80 5.74
N ALA A 147 -49.26 -34.51 4.64
CA ALA A 147 -48.07 -34.27 3.85
C ALA A 147 -48.11 -32.93 3.09
N LEU A 148 -49.31 -32.44 2.73
CA LEU A 148 -49.52 -31.10 2.20
C LEU A 148 -49.24 -30.04 3.28
N HIS A 149 -49.77 -30.22 4.49
CA HIS A 149 -49.49 -29.30 5.61
C HIS A 149 -48.00 -29.24 5.95
N ARG A 150 -47.28 -30.37 5.94
CA ARG A 150 -45.82 -30.38 6.11
C ARG A 150 -45.09 -29.60 5.02
N ALA A 151 -45.52 -29.73 3.76
CA ALA A 151 -44.95 -28.95 2.66
C ALA A 151 -45.20 -27.44 2.84
N ILE A 152 -46.40 -27.05 3.28
CA ILE A 152 -46.74 -25.66 3.61
C ILE A 152 -45.88 -25.16 4.78
N GLN A 153 -45.69 -25.97 5.82
CA GLN A 153 -44.82 -25.63 6.96
C GLN A 153 -43.36 -25.45 6.52
N ALA A 154 -42.85 -26.31 5.65
CA ALA A 154 -41.50 -26.19 5.10
C ALA A 154 -41.34 -24.91 4.27
N LEU A 155 -42.30 -24.58 3.42
CA LEU A 155 -42.34 -23.32 2.67
C LEU A 155 -42.40 -22.10 3.60
N ALA A 156 -43.27 -22.13 4.61
CA ALA A 156 -43.38 -21.05 5.59
C ALA A 156 -42.07 -20.85 6.37
N CYS A 157 -41.40 -21.94 6.75
CA CYS A 157 -40.09 -21.89 7.38
C CYS A 157 -39.04 -21.28 6.45
N GLY A 158 -38.98 -21.70 5.18
CA GLY A 158 -38.06 -21.12 4.20
C GLY A 158 -38.33 -19.63 3.97
N ALA A 159 -39.60 -19.23 3.84
CA ALA A 159 -39.99 -17.84 3.71
C ALA A 159 -39.62 -17.00 4.94
N ALA A 160 -39.74 -17.57 6.15
CA ALA A 160 -39.28 -16.93 7.38
C ALA A 160 -37.75 -16.70 7.38
N VAL A 161 -36.96 -17.67 6.90
CA VAL A 161 -35.50 -17.50 6.76
C VAL A 161 -35.16 -16.41 5.74
N VAL A 162 -35.85 -16.36 4.58
CA VAL A 162 -35.69 -15.27 3.61
C VAL A 162 -36.03 -13.92 4.24
N ALA A 163 -37.12 -13.85 5.01
CA ALA A 163 -37.53 -12.61 5.68
C ALA A 163 -36.51 -12.15 6.72
N VAL A 164 -35.97 -13.06 7.54
CA VAL A 164 -34.91 -12.76 8.50
C VAL A 164 -33.65 -12.27 7.78
N PHE A 165 -33.25 -12.93 6.68
CA PHE A 165 -32.10 -12.49 5.88
C PHE A 165 -32.32 -11.09 5.27
N GLY A 166 -33.52 -10.83 4.73
CA GLY A 166 -33.86 -9.52 4.16
C GLY A 166 -33.98 -8.40 5.19
N LEU A 167 -34.38 -8.71 6.42
CA LEU A 167 -34.39 -7.74 7.52
C LEU A 167 -32.98 -7.45 8.06
N ALA A 168 -32.08 -8.44 8.06
CA ALA A 168 -30.70 -8.27 8.49
C ALA A 168 -29.83 -7.53 7.46
N ASP A 169 -29.95 -7.88 6.18
CA ASP A 169 -29.21 -7.24 5.08
C ASP A 169 -30.04 -7.21 3.78
N PRO A 170 -30.91 -6.19 3.60
CA PRO A 170 -31.77 -6.10 2.43
C PRO A 170 -30.98 -5.94 1.13
N ALA A 171 -29.82 -5.30 1.17
CA ALA A 171 -28.96 -5.14 0.02
C ALA A 171 -28.34 -6.49 -0.38
N GLY A 172 -27.91 -7.30 0.61
CA GLY A 172 -27.34 -8.61 0.37
C GLY A 172 -28.35 -9.64 -0.14
N LEU A 173 -29.57 -9.66 0.41
CA LEU A 173 -30.64 -10.50 -0.14
C LEU A 173 -30.93 -10.13 -1.61
N ARG A 174 -31.05 -8.83 -1.92
CA ARG A 174 -31.32 -8.36 -3.28
C ARG A 174 -30.20 -8.76 -4.25
N THR A 175 -28.94 -8.60 -3.84
CA THR A 175 -27.77 -8.88 -4.67
C THR A 175 -27.63 -10.38 -4.94
N SER A 176 -27.73 -11.22 -3.91
CA SER A 176 -27.66 -12.68 -4.04
C SER A 176 -28.84 -13.24 -4.86
N ALA A 177 -30.05 -12.74 -4.66
CA ALA A 177 -31.23 -13.16 -5.43
C ALA A 177 -31.11 -12.77 -6.91
N ALA A 178 -30.71 -11.53 -7.20
CA ALA A 178 -30.54 -11.05 -8.57
C ALA A 178 -29.44 -11.82 -9.31
N ARG A 179 -28.30 -12.09 -8.65
CA ARG A 179 -27.21 -12.90 -9.23
C ARG A 179 -27.62 -14.35 -9.49
N LEU A 180 -28.42 -14.96 -8.61
CA LEU A 180 -28.93 -16.31 -8.81
C LEU A 180 -29.97 -16.38 -9.93
N ALA A 181 -30.82 -15.36 -10.09
CA ALA A 181 -31.83 -15.31 -11.16
C ALA A 181 -31.22 -14.94 -12.52
N ALA A 182 -30.21 -14.08 -12.54
CA ALA A 182 -29.54 -13.57 -13.73
C ALA A 182 -28.01 -13.73 -13.61
N PRO A 183 -27.46 -14.95 -13.82
CA PRO A 183 -26.02 -15.20 -13.73
C PRO A 183 -25.19 -14.45 -14.77
N TRP A 184 -25.82 -13.96 -15.85
CA TRP A 184 -25.20 -13.12 -16.88
C TRP A 184 -25.09 -11.63 -16.49
N SER A 185 -25.65 -11.21 -15.35
CA SER A 185 -25.55 -9.82 -14.90
C SER A 185 -24.16 -9.53 -14.30
N ASP A 186 -23.63 -8.34 -14.59
CA ASP A 186 -22.38 -7.83 -14.01
C ASP A 186 -22.56 -7.26 -12.60
N GLN A 187 -23.60 -7.73 -11.89
CA GLN A 187 -23.88 -7.26 -10.55
C GLN A 187 -22.86 -7.83 -9.57
N ASN A 188 -21.95 -6.97 -9.12
CA ASN A 188 -20.94 -7.32 -8.13
C ASN A 188 -21.42 -6.97 -6.73
N TRP A 189 -20.87 -7.68 -5.73
CA TRP A 189 -21.06 -7.31 -4.34
C TRP A 189 -20.53 -5.89 -4.11
N PRO A 190 -21.22 -5.05 -3.31
CA PRO A 190 -20.66 -3.77 -2.90
C PRO A 190 -19.30 -4.00 -2.23
N ARG A 191 -18.30 -3.28 -2.74
CA ARG A 191 -16.92 -3.34 -2.23
C ARG A 191 -16.89 -2.78 -0.82
N ARG A 192 -16.12 -3.42 0.05
CA ARG A 192 -15.82 -2.93 1.40
C ARG A 192 -14.59 -2.05 1.37
N ASN A 193 -13.59 -2.44 0.59
CA ASN A 193 -12.34 -1.72 0.49
C ASN A 193 -12.32 -0.81 -0.75
N HIS A 194 -11.76 0.38 -0.56
CA HIS A 194 -11.61 1.40 -1.60
C HIS A 194 -10.19 1.92 -1.54
N LEU A 195 -9.27 1.15 -2.11
CA LEU A 195 -7.84 1.41 -2.00
C LEU A 195 -7.48 2.67 -2.81
N ALA A 196 -6.76 3.59 -2.19
CA ALA A 196 -6.23 4.77 -2.85
C ALA A 196 -4.84 5.11 -2.35
N VAL A 197 -4.10 5.77 -3.23
CA VAL A 197 -2.73 6.19 -2.98
C VAL A 197 -2.74 7.71 -2.80
N VAL A 198 -2.11 8.19 -1.74
CA VAL A 198 -2.02 9.62 -1.41
C VAL A 198 -0.84 10.21 -2.17
N ASP A 199 -1.11 11.27 -2.95
CA ASP A 199 -0.12 12.07 -3.70
C ASP A 199 1.05 11.26 -4.30
N PRO A 200 0.76 10.26 -5.17
CA PRO A 200 1.82 9.46 -5.77
C PRO A 200 2.71 10.33 -6.66
N PRO A 201 4.05 10.18 -6.60
CA PRO A 201 4.95 10.91 -7.49
C PRO A 201 4.83 10.37 -8.92
N ASP A 202 4.57 11.27 -9.87
CA ASP A 202 4.50 10.93 -11.30
C ASP A 202 5.89 10.78 -11.94
N ARG A 203 6.90 11.46 -11.38
CA ARG A 203 8.29 11.42 -11.83
C ARG A 203 9.22 11.14 -10.67
N ILE A 204 10.27 10.35 -10.92
CA ILE A 204 11.31 10.05 -9.95
C ILE A 204 12.68 10.03 -10.61
N ALA A 205 13.71 10.46 -9.88
CA ALA A 205 15.07 10.43 -10.39
C ALA A 205 15.62 9.01 -10.40
N ARG A 206 16.37 8.67 -11.45
CA ARG A 206 17.03 7.36 -11.58
C ARG A 206 17.92 7.07 -10.37
N GLY A 207 17.76 5.87 -9.81
CA GLY A 207 18.47 5.37 -8.62
C GLY A 207 17.81 5.74 -7.29
N GLN A 208 16.82 6.63 -7.26
CA GLN A 208 16.09 6.94 -6.02
C GLN A 208 15.07 5.85 -5.65
N SER A 209 14.55 5.96 -4.43
CA SER A 209 13.50 5.09 -3.90
C SER A 209 12.14 5.73 -4.07
N PHE A 210 11.17 4.95 -4.56
CA PHE A 210 9.76 5.35 -4.66
C PHE A 210 9.05 5.02 -3.36
N GLU A 211 8.33 5.99 -2.83
CA GLU A 211 7.51 5.94 -1.62
C GLU A 211 6.15 6.61 -1.92
N VAL A 212 5.09 6.32 -1.15
CA VAL A 212 4.04 5.40 -1.58
C VAL A 212 2.95 5.21 -0.53
N GLU A 213 2.33 6.23 0.05
CA GLU A 213 1.29 6.01 1.07
C GLU A 213 -0.02 5.46 0.46
N LEU A 214 -0.46 4.31 0.96
CA LEU A 214 -1.72 3.68 0.63
C LEU A 214 -2.70 3.81 1.82
N ILE A 215 -3.93 4.23 1.50
CA ILE A 215 -5.06 4.36 2.43
C ILE A 215 -6.31 3.72 1.85
N ASP A 216 -7.32 3.51 2.69
CA ASP A 216 -8.70 3.28 2.23
C ASP A 216 -9.47 4.60 2.19
N GLN A 217 -10.07 4.95 1.05
CA GLN A 217 -10.81 6.21 0.86
C GLN A 217 -12.00 6.37 1.81
N GLN A 218 -12.53 5.26 2.34
CA GLN A 218 -13.66 5.28 3.26
C GLN A 218 -13.23 5.15 4.72
N GLY A 219 -11.92 5.17 5.00
CA GLY A 219 -11.38 5.05 6.36
C GLY A 219 -11.60 3.67 6.98
N VAL A 220 -11.84 2.65 6.15
CA VAL A 220 -11.95 1.26 6.58
C VAL A 220 -10.54 0.69 6.79
N ALA A 221 -10.37 -0.20 7.76
CA ALA A 221 -9.10 -0.88 7.97
C ALA A 221 -8.62 -1.60 6.70
N LEU A 222 -7.34 -1.44 6.39
CA LEU A 222 -6.71 -2.04 5.23
C LEU A 222 -6.73 -3.58 5.29
N PRO A 223 -6.90 -4.27 4.14
CA PRO A 223 -6.84 -5.73 4.09
C PRO A 223 -5.46 -6.29 4.46
N ASN A 224 -5.43 -7.51 5.00
CA ASN A 224 -4.15 -8.19 5.30
C ASN A 224 -3.48 -8.81 4.06
N ASP A 225 -4.20 -8.93 2.94
CA ASP A 225 -3.75 -9.55 1.68
C ASP A 225 -3.38 -8.50 0.62
N LEU A 226 -2.86 -7.35 1.06
CA LEU A 226 -2.41 -6.28 0.19
C LEU A 226 -1.22 -6.72 -0.68
N ARG A 227 -1.35 -6.46 -1.97
CA ARG A 227 -0.37 -6.82 -3.01
C ARG A 227 -0.17 -5.66 -3.95
N VAL A 228 1.09 -5.29 -4.13
CA VAL A 228 1.51 -4.27 -5.09
C VAL A 228 1.99 -4.98 -6.34
N GLN A 229 1.40 -4.63 -7.48
CA GLN A 229 1.86 -5.10 -8.78
C GLN A 229 2.64 -3.99 -9.46
N TYR A 230 3.85 -4.31 -9.90
CA TYR A 230 4.69 -3.44 -10.70
C TYR A 230 4.80 -3.98 -12.11
N ARG A 231 4.71 -3.08 -13.10
CA ARG A 231 4.80 -3.41 -14.51
C ARG A 231 5.90 -2.58 -15.16
N THR A 232 6.93 -3.24 -15.64
CA THR A 232 8.07 -2.64 -16.34
C THR A 232 8.10 -3.10 -17.78
N ARG A 233 8.58 -2.26 -18.70
CA ARG A 233 8.79 -2.62 -20.10
C ARG A 233 10.28 -2.64 -20.41
N VAL A 234 10.82 -3.82 -20.72
CA VAL A 234 12.25 -4.02 -21.02
C VAL A 234 12.37 -4.71 -22.38
N GLY A 235 13.05 -4.07 -23.34
CA GLY A 235 13.26 -4.65 -24.68
C GLY A 235 11.96 -5.04 -25.40
N GLY A 236 10.90 -4.25 -25.24
CA GLY A 236 9.58 -4.51 -25.83
C GLY A 236 8.72 -5.56 -25.10
N ARG A 237 9.28 -6.28 -24.12
CA ARG A 237 8.53 -7.24 -23.28
C ARG A 237 8.00 -6.55 -22.03
N THR A 238 6.76 -6.88 -21.67
CA THR A 238 6.14 -6.42 -20.42
C THR A 238 6.39 -7.47 -19.35
N ARG A 239 7.01 -7.07 -18.24
CA ARG A 239 7.20 -7.91 -17.06
C ARG A 239 6.36 -7.34 -15.92
N THR A 240 5.55 -8.20 -15.32
CA THR A 240 4.76 -7.86 -14.13
C THR A 240 5.36 -8.60 -12.93
N GLU A 241 5.65 -7.86 -11.87
CA GLU A 241 6.13 -8.37 -10.59
C GLU A 241 5.08 -8.09 -9.53
N GLU A 242 4.87 -9.04 -8.64
CA GLU A 242 3.93 -8.92 -7.53
C GLU A 242 4.71 -8.97 -6.22
N GLN A 243 4.48 -7.99 -5.36
CA GLN A 243 5.10 -7.87 -4.05
C GLN A 243 4.01 -7.77 -2.99
N GLN A 244 4.14 -8.54 -1.91
CA GLN A 244 3.23 -8.42 -0.77
C GLN A 244 3.55 -7.13 -0.01
N ALA A 245 2.52 -6.34 0.28
CA ALA A 245 2.67 -5.14 1.08
C ALA A 245 2.78 -5.51 2.57
N PRO A 246 3.44 -4.67 3.38
CA PRO A 246 3.37 -4.80 4.83
C PRO A 246 1.92 -4.76 5.32
N ALA A 247 1.61 -5.55 6.36
CA ALA A 247 0.31 -5.44 7.02
C ALA A 247 0.25 -4.14 7.82
N ALA A 248 -0.83 -3.39 7.64
CA ALA A 248 -1.12 -2.18 8.40
C ALA A 248 -2.63 -2.02 8.56
N THR A 249 -3.07 -1.25 9.56
CA THR A 249 -4.50 -1.04 9.84
C THR A 249 -5.03 0.19 9.14
N ASP A 250 -4.34 1.34 9.26
CA ASP A 250 -4.87 2.63 8.78
C ASP A 250 -4.21 3.08 7.47
N SER A 251 -2.88 3.09 7.42
CA SER A 251 -2.11 3.37 6.21
C SER A 251 -0.84 2.53 6.13
N VAL A 252 -0.39 2.25 4.91
CA VAL A 252 0.89 1.56 4.67
C VAL A 252 1.75 2.34 3.70
N MET A 253 3.03 2.50 4.04
CA MET A 253 4.02 3.08 3.16
C MET A 253 4.61 1.99 2.26
N LEU A 254 4.32 2.08 0.96
CA LEU A 254 4.86 1.19 -0.06
C LEU A 254 6.18 1.76 -0.56
N ARG A 255 7.26 0.97 -0.47
CA ARG A 255 8.59 1.41 -0.88
C ARG A 255 9.18 0.49 -1.95
N ARG A 256 9.75 1.09 -2.99
CA ARG A 256 10.56 0.40 -4.00
C ARG A 256 11.90 1.11 -4.18
N GLU A 257 12.99 0.40 -3.89
CA GLU A 257 14.34 0.96 -3.94
C GLU A 257 15.00 0.80 -5.30
N ASN A 258 16.04 1.60 -5.53
CA ASN A 258 16.97 1.49 -6.67
C ASN A 258 16.26 1.44 -8.04
N ILE A 259 15.42 2.44 -8.31
CA ILE A 259 14.62 2.47 -9.53
C ILE A 259 15.46 2.91 -10.73
N GLN A 260 15.60 2.02 -11.71
CA GLN A 260 16.44 2.27 -12.90
C GLN A 260 15.64 2.61 -14.16
N GLN A 261 14.34 2.31 -14.18
CA GLN A 261 13.51 2.35 -15.39
C GLN A 261 12.07 2.72 -15.03
N SER A 262 11.39 3.46 -15.91
CA SER A 262 9.98 3.79 -15.77
C SER A 262 9.12 2.54 -15.59
N PHE A 263 8.15 2.63 -14.69
CA PHE A 263 7.28 1.51 -14.34
C PHE A 263 5.85 2.01 -14.14
N ALA A 264 4.90 1.10 -14.20
CA ALA A 264 3.55 1.36 -13.74
C ALA A 264 3.27 0.50 -12.51
N PHE A 265 2.48 1.01 -11.57
CA PHE A 265 2.08 0.24 -10.39
C PHE A 265 0.58 0.30 -10.18
N ARG A 266 0.06 -0.69 -9.45
CA ARG A 266 -1.27 -0.69 -8.87
C ARG A 266 -1.26 -1.54 -7.60
N VAL A 267 -2.23 -1.31 -6.73
CA VAL A 267 -2.39 -2.07 -5.50
C VAL A 267 -3.71 -2.83 -5.54
N LEU A 268 -3.68 -4.06 -5.05
CA LEU A 268 -4.82 -4.97 -4.97
C LEU A 268 -4.91 -5.46 -3.52
N GLY A 269 -6.11 -5.68 -3.00
CA GLY A 269 -6.29 -6.30 -1.69
C GLY A 269 -7.75 -6.37 -1.27
N GLY A 270 -8.07 -7.34 -0.42
CA GLY A 270 -9.44 -7.61 0.00
C GLY A 270 -10.36 -7.85 -1.20
N ASP A 271 -11.40 -7.04 -1.33
CA ASP A 271 -12.35 -7.07 -2.44
C ASP A 271 -12.13 -5.96 -3.48
N ASP A 272 -11.07 -5.16 -3.36
CA ASP A 272 -10.72 -4.14 -4.35
C ASP A 272 -9.63 -4.62 -5.31
N GLN A 273 -10.04 -4.81 -6.57
CA GLN A 273 -9.14 -5.12 -7.69
C GLN A 273 -9.21 -4.08 -8.81
N ALA A 274 -9.93 -2.98 -8.60
CA ALA A 274 -10.24 -2.03 -9.68
C ALA A 274 -9.24 -0.89 -9.79
N MET A 275 -8.23 -0.82 -8.92
CA MET A 275 -7.24 0.26 -8.96
C MET A 275 -6.57 0.33 -10.35
N PRO A 276 -6.63 1.49 -11.03
CA PRO A 276 -6.02 1.65 -12.33
C PRO A 276 -4.50 1.63 -12.22
N TRP A 277 -3.84 1.24 -13.31
CA TRP A 277 -2.38 1.35 -13.43
C TRP A 277 -1.98 2.83 -13.44
N ARG A 278 -1.08 3.22 -12.53
CA ARG A 278 -0.45 4.53 -12.50
C ARG A 278 0.98 4.41 -13.02
N SER A 279 1.36 5.26 -13.95
CA SER A 279 2.71 5.27 -14.53
C SER A 279 3.60 6.24 -13.76
N VAL A 280 4.80 5.80 -13.43
CA VAL A 280 5.86 6.61 -12.83
C VAL A 280 7.00 6.67 -13.84
N GLU A 281 7.31 7.88 -14.28
CA GLU A 281 8.39 8.14 -15.21
C GLU A 281 9.71 8.30 -14.45
N VAL A 282 10.74 7.58 -14.92
CA VAL A 282 12.08 7.71 -14.36
C VAL A 282 12.88 8.63 -15.25
N VAL A 283 13.33 9.73 -14.66
CA VAL A 283 14.11 10.76 -15.34
C VAL A 283 15.49 10.85 -14.71
N ASP A 284 16.45 11.42 -15.44
CA ASP A 284 17.79 11.58 -14.89
C ASP A 284 17.78 12.71 -13.86
N ALA A 285 18.49 12.50 -12.75
CA ALA A 285 18.62 13.50 -11.70
C ALA A 285 19.29 14.78 -12.25
N PRO A 286 19.02 15.97 -11.67
CA PRO A 286 19.75 17.18 -12.05
C PRO A 286 21.25 16.99 -11.79
N GLN A 287 22.08 17.35 -12.78
CA GLN A 287 23.54 17.24 -12.71
C GLN A 287 24.20 18.57 -13.03
N LEU A 288 25.42 18.75 -12.53
CA LEU A 288 26.27 19.88 -12.88
C LEU A 288 26.88 19.64 -14.27
N SER A 289 26.88 20.69 -15.09
CA SER A 289 27.62 20.73 -16.36
C SER A 289 29.10 21.03 -16.12
N SER A 290 29.41 21.93 -15.18
CA SER A 290 30.78 22.27 -14.79
C SER A 290 30.85 22.77 -13.35
N MET A 291 32.02 22.63 -12.72
CA MET A 291 32.29 23.14 -11.37
C MET A 291 33.77 23.49 -11.22
N THR A 292 34.04 24.77 -10.97
CA THR A 292 35.34 25.35 -10.68
C THR A 292 35.38 25.77 -9.22
N VAL A 293 36.46 25.42 -8.52
CA VAL A 293 36.63 25.72 -7.10
C VAL A 293 37.89 26.54 -6.95
N THR A 294 37.80 27.71 -6.32
CA THR A 294 38.93 28.63 -6.14
C THR A 294 39.15 28.89 -4.65
N ALA A 295 40.38 28.74 -4.18
CA ALA A 295 40.77 29.16 -2.84
C ALA A 295 41.44 30.53 -2.88
N ARG A 296 41.03 31.41 -1.97
CA ARG A 296 41.63 32.71 -1.70
C ARG A 296 42.11 32.76 -0.24
N PRO A 297 43.39 32.46 0.00
CA PRO A 297 44.00 32.64 1.32
C PRO A 297 43.97 34.10 1.79
N GLN A 298 44.09 34.30 3.10
CA GLN A 298 44.20 35.63 3.71
C GLN A 298 45.45 36.37 3.19
N ALA A 299 45.38 37.70 3.07
CA ALA A 299 46.43 38.49 2.43
C ALA A 299 47.81 38.36 3.11
N TYR A 300 47.85 38.16 4.44
CA TYR A 300 49.12 38.01 5.20
C TYR A 300 49.88 36.73 4.84
N THR A 301 49.20 35.73 4.26
CA THR A 301 49.82 34.46 3.86
C THR A 301 50.69 34.61 2.62
N GLY A 302 50.58 35.70 1.85
CA GLY A 302 51.34 35.88 0.61
C GLY A 302 51.08 34.82 -0.47
N ILE A 303 50.07 33.95 -0.29
CA ILE A 303 49.68 32.92 -1.27
C ILE A 303 48.65 33.52 -2.22
N ALA A 304 48.92 33.43 -3.54
CA ALA A 304 47.99 33.92 -4.55
C ALA A 304 46.72 33.04 -4.62
N PRO A 305 45.55 33.61 -4.99
CA PRO A 305 44.35 32.82 -5.25
C PRO A 305 44.61 31.77 -6.34
N ARG A 306 44.09 30.56 -6.14
CA ARG A 306 44.30 29.44 -7.09
C ARG A 306 43.07 28.56 -7.22
N GLU A 307 42.93 27.94 -8.37
CA GLU A 307 41.94 26.87 -8.59
C GLU A 307 42.39 25.60 -7.85
N LEU A 308 41.46 24.99 -7.12
CA LEU A 308 41.64 23.75 -6.37
C LEU A 308 41.25 22.55 -7.22
N ARG A 309 42.06 21.50 -7.09
CA ARG A 309 41.80 20.15 -7.58
C ARG A 309 41.33 19.25 -6.43
N GLU A 310 40.95 18.02 -6.76
CA GLU A 310 40.63 17.00 -5.75
C GLU A 310 41.87 16.76 -4.86
N ASP A 311 41.65 16.68 -3.55
CA ASP A 311 42.66 16.45 -2.51
C ASP A 311 43.72 17.54 -2.35
N ASP A 312 43.48 18.73 -2.91
CA ASP A 312 44.36 19.88 -2.69
C ASP A 312 44.32 20.36 -1.23
N ARG A 313 45.44 20.98 -0.84
CA ARG A 313 45.64 21.54 0.50
C ARG A 313 45.32 23.04 0.53
N VAL A 314 44.72 23.49 1.62
CA VAL A 314 44.30 24.88 1.82
C VAL A 314 44.62 25.30 3.26
N ILE A 315 45.13 26.50 3.47
CA ILE A 315 45.37 27.02 4.82
C ILE A 315 44.04 27.40 5.51
N ALA A 316 43.97 27.16 6.81
CA ALA A 316 42.84 27.56 7.64
C ALA A 316 42.54 29.06 7.48
N GLY A 317 41.25 29.42 7.43
CA GLY A 317 40.79 30.79 7.23
C GLY A 317 40.78 31.27 5.78
N ALA A 318 41.17 30.43 4.81
CA ALA A 318 41.01 30.75 3.39
C ALA A 318 39.52 30.75 2.98
N GLU A 319 39.17 31.69 2.10
CA GLU A 319 37.85 31.78 1.49
C GLU A 319 37.80 30.88 0.25
N ILE A 320 36.91 29.89 0.24
CA ILE A 320 36.70 28.97 -0.87
C ILE A 320 35.45 29.42 -1.63
N THR A 321 35.63 29.76 -2.91
CA THR A 321 34.55 30.08 -3.84
C THR A 321 34.30 28.89 -4.77
N ILE A 322 33.06 28.45 -4.89
CA ILE A 322 32.63 27.41 -5.84
C ILE A 322 31.72 28.06 -6.86
N ASP A 323 32.15 28.05 -8.12
CA ASP A 323 31.38 28.50 -9.27
C ASP A 323 30.97 27.26 -10.08
N ALA A 324 29.67 27.00 -10.20
CA ALA A 324 29.15 25.85 -10.92
C ALA A 324 28.04 26.23 -11.91
N VAL A 325 27.86 25.39 -12.93
CA VAL A 325 26.81 25.55 -13.94
C VAL A 325 25.91 24.31 -13.92
N ALA A 326 24.61 24.53 -13.92
CA ALA A 326 23.58 23.49 -13.99
C ALA A 326 22.52 23.83 -15.05
N GLY A 327 21.67 22.86 -15.37
CA GLY A 327 20.56 23.04 -16.32
C GLY A 327 19.50 24.05 -15.87
N ALA A 328 18.73 24.58 -16.83
CA ALA A 328 17.71 25.62 -16.62
C ALA A 328 16.61 25.25 -15.62
N ASP A 329 16.33 23.95 -15.45
CA ASP A 329 15.24 23.45 -14.61
C ASP A 329 15.60 23.40 -13.12
N LEU A 330 16.83 23.79 -12.75
CA LEU A 330 17.26 23.86 -11.36
C LEU A 330 16.48 24.94 -10.60
N ALA A 331 15.93 24.58 -9.43
CA ALA A 331 15.25 25.52 -8.53
C ALA A 331 16.15 26.00 -7.40
N SER A 332 16.93 25.09 -6.81
CA SER A 332 17.84 25.43 -5.72
C SER A 332 19.04 24.49 -5.71
N ALA A 333 20.10 24.95 -5.07
CA ALA A 333 21.25 24.12 -4.74
C ALA A 333 21.71 24.42 -3.31
N THR A 334 22.31 23.41 -2.67
CA THR A 334 22.84 23.49 -1.30
C THR A 334 24.20 22.85 -1.28
N LEU A 335 25.20 23.57 -0.77
CA LEU A 335 26.52 23.04 -0.50
C LEU A 335 26.50 22.33 0.84
N GLU A 336 26.72 21.03 0.81
CA GLU A 336 26.94 20.20 2.00
C GLU A 336 28.45 20.09 2.20
N VAL A 337 28.97 20.65 3.29
CA VAL A 337 30.38 20.54 3.71
C VAL A 337 30.45 19.75 5.00
N THR A 338 31.36 18.79 5.06
CA THR A 338 31.69 18.03 6.27
C THR A 338 33.16 18.21 6.59
N VAL A 339 33.48 18.82 7.73
CA VAL A 339 34.86 19.03 8.22
C VAL A 339 35.03 18.23 9.51
N GLY A 340 35.82 17.14 9.49
CA GLY A 340 35.83 16.18 10.59
C GLY A 340 34.43 15.64 10.89
N ASP A 341 33.94 15.83 12.12
CA ASP A 341 32.58 15.44 12.54
C ASP A 341 31.52 16.54 12.34
N GLN A 342 31.92 17.75 11.95
CA GLN A 342 30.98 18.86 11.78
C GLN A 342 30.42 18.90 10.37
N LYS A 343 29.09 18.98 10.26
CA LYS A 343 28.36 19.17 8.99
C LYS A 343 27.78 20.57 8.92
N GLN A 344 27.95 21.21 7.78
CA GLN A 344 27.42 22.52 7.48
C GLN A 344 26.71 22.49 6.13
N GLU A 345 25.53 23.09 6.07
CA GLU A 345 24.77 23.28 4.83
C GLU A 345 24.69 24.77 4.50
N VAL A 346 25.06 25.14 3.27
CA VAL A 346 25.07 26.52 2.79
C VAL A 346 24.26 26.60 1.51
N ALA A 347 23.16 27.36 1.51
CA ALA A 347 22.34 27.57 0.31
C ALA A 347 23.14 28.31 -0.79
N SER A 348 22.91 27.96 -2.05
CA SER A 348 23.55 28.62 -3.19
C SER A 348 22.92 29.97 -3.50
N GLU A 349 23.73 30.92 -3.95
CA GLU A 349 23.22 32.02 -4.78
C GLU A 349 22.98 31.48 -6.20
N VAL A 350 21.72 31.55 -6.63
CA VAL A 350 21.26 31.03 -7.91
C VAL A 350 21.00 32.20 -8.85
N SER A 351 21.74 32.28 -9.95
CA SER A 351 21.56 33.33 -10.97
C SER A 351 21.38 32.72 -12.36
N SER A 352 20.36 33.16 -13.09
CA SER A 352 20.16 32.76 -14.49
C SER A 352 21.27 33.37 -15.35
N ALA A 353 21.87 32.56 -16.22
CA ALA A 353 22.86 33.04 -17.18
C ALA A 353 22.62 32.41 -18.56
N ASP A 354 22.69 33.23 -19.60
CA ASP A 354 22.69 32.76 -20.99
C ASP A 354 24.12 32.33 -21.35
N PHE A 355 24.28 31.06 -21.71
CA PHE A 355 25.58 30.47 -22.05
C PHE A 355 25.81 30.34 -23.56
N GLY A 356 25.05 31.07 -24.39
CA GLY A 356 25.28 31.12 -25.84
C GLY A 356 25.02 29.79 -26.57
N GLY A 357 24.38 28.83 -25.90
CA GLY A 357 24.04 27.50 -26.40
C GLY A 357 22.86 26.83 -25.66
N GLY A 358 22.16 27.58 -24.82
CA GLY A 358 21.02 27.12 -24.01
C GLY A 358 20.88 27.91 -22.70
N ASP A 359 19.67 27.90 -22.13
CA ASP A 359 19.41 28.44 -20.79
C ASP A 359 20.11 27.59 -19.73
N GLY A 360 20.81 28.23 -18.80
CA GLY A 360 21.48 27.56 -17.69
C GLY A 360 21.51 28.42 -16.43
N VAL A 361 21.93 27.82 -15.33
CA VAL A 361 21.96 28.48 -14.03
C VAL A 361 23.39 28.48 -13.50
N LYS A 362 23.88 29.67 -13.12
CA LYS A 362 25.13 29.83 -12.38
C LYS A 362 24.85 29.75 -10.89
N LEU A 363 25.62 28.89 -10.24
CA LEU A 363 25.64 28.70 -8.80
C LEU A 363 26.95 29.27 -8.28
N LYS A 364 26.83 30.14 -7.27
CA LYS A 364 28.00 30.63 -6.53
C LYS A 364 27.85 30.28 -5.05
N HIS A 365 28.92 29.73 -4.48
CA HIS A 365 29.05 29.53 -3.04
C HIS A 365 30.34 30.14 -2.54
N THR A 366 30.27 30.68 -1.33
CA THR A 366 31.44 31.05 -0.56
C THR A 366 31.40 30.34 0.79
N TRP A 367 32.50 29.68 1.14
CA TRP A 367 32.68 29.02 2.42
C TRP A 367 34.09 29.28 2.96
N ASN A 368 34.21 29.51 4.27
CA ASN A 368 35.50 29.74 4.92
C ASN A 368 36.02 28.42 5.50
N ALA A 369 37.24 28.04 5.12
CA ALA A 369 37.92 26.84 5.61
C ALA A 369 38.37 27.00 7.07
N ALA A 370 37.45 26.99 8.02
CA ALA A 370 37.76 27.15 9.44
C ALA A 370 38.25 25.82 10.06
N HIS A 371 39.35 25.88 10.80
CA HIS A 371 39.87 24.78 11.62
C HIS A 371 40.57 25.35 12.86
N GLN A 372 40.35 24.76 14.04
CA GLN A 372 40.88 25.23 15.34
C GLN A 372 41.86 24.24 15.99
N GLY A 373 42.34 23.23 15.26
CA GLY A 373 43.33 22.27 15.75
C GLY A 373 44.73 22.51 15.20
N ASP A 374 45.71 21.83 15.78
CA ASP A 374 47.12 21.87 15.36
C ASP A 374 47.46 20.79 14.31
N GLU A 375 46.52 19.92 13.97
CA GLU A 375 46.68 18.87 12.97
C GLU A 375 45.82 19.14 11.73
N PRO A 376 46.29 18.77 10.52
CA PRO A 376 45.48 18.97 9.31
C PRO A 376 44.20 18.13 9.32
N VAL A 377 43.07 18.74 8.93
CA VAL A 377 41.76 18.08 8.89
C VAL A 377 41.27 17.88 7.44
N ALA A 378 40.66 16.73 7.17
CA ALA A 378 39.99 16.49 5.90
C ALA A 378 38.59 17.13 5.90
N ALA A 379 38.26 17.83 4.82
CA ALA A 379 36.93 18.34 4.54
C ALA A 379 36.39 17.70 3.27
N SER A 380 35.18 17.13 3.32
CA SER A 380 34.45 16.66 2.14
C SER A 380 33.32 17.62 1.82
N TYR A 381 33.08 17.84 0.53
CA TYR A 381 32.00 18.73 0.09
C TYR A 381 31.33 18.19 -1.18
N ARG A 382 30.02 18.47 -1.28
CA ARG A 382 29.21 18.15 -2.46
C ARG A 382 28.03 19.11 -2.58
N LEU A 383 27.50 19.25 -3.78
CA LEU A 383 26.31 20.05 -4.06
C LEU A 383 25.09 19.14 -4.14
N ARG A 384 24.08 19.41 -3.31
CA ARG A 384 22.73 18.87 -3.45
C ARG A 384 21.94 19.80 -4.36
N LEU A 385 21.46 19.28 -5.47
CA LEU A 385 20.72 19.99 -6.51
C LEU A 385 19.25 19.61 -6.41
N THR A 386 18.35 20.57 -6.46
CA THR A 386 16.91 20.32 -6.48
C THR A 386 16.28 21.10 -7.63
N ASP A 387 15.58 20.39 -8.51
CA ASP A 387 14.87 21.00 -9.63
C ASP A 387 13.52 21.60 -9.21
N ARG A 388 12.82 22.23 -10.15
CA ARG A 388 11.50 22.86 -9.92
C ARG A 388 10.39 21.87 -9.57
N GLU A 389 10.58 20.59 -9.87
CA GLU A 389 9.62 19.52 -9.60
C GLU A 389 9.98 18.72 -8.34
N GLY A 390 11.06 19.11 -7.65
CA GLY A 390 11.50 18.50 -6.39
C GLY A 390 12.45 17.31 -6.56
N LEU A 391 12.91 16.99 -7.77
CA LEU A 391 13.89 15.93 -8.00
C LEU A 391 15.26 16.35 -7.46
N VAL A 392 15.88 15.43 -6.71
CA VAL A 392 17.15 15.68 -6.03
C VAL A 392 18.30 14.95 -6.73
N GLY A 393 19.34 15.71 -7.09
CA GLY A 393 20.62 15.20 -7.59
C GLY A 393 21.78 15.59 -6.68
N TYR A 394 22.90 14.90 -6.81
CA TYR A 394 24.13 15.21 -6.06
C TYR A 394 25.32 15.30 -7.02
N SER A 395 26.21 16.27 -6.77
CA SER A 395 27.50 16.30 -7.44
C SER A 395 28.41 15.18 -6.93
N LYS A 396 29.48 14.89 -7.68
CA LYS A 396 30.59 14.08 -7.17
C LYS A 396 31.11 14.70 -5.87
N SER A 397 31.25 13.88 -4.83
CA SER A 397 31.88 14.29 -3.58
C SER A 397 33.35 14.57 -3.83
N ARG A 398 33.83 15.75 -3.42
CA ARG A 398 35.24 16.14 -3.47
C ARG A 398 35.78 16.32 -2.07
N THR A 399 37.09 16.16 -1.91
CA THR A 399 37.80 16.25 -0.64
C THR A 399 38.92 17.27 -0.75
N LEU A 400 39.20 17.96 0.35
CA LEU A 400 40.32 18.89 0.52
C LEU A 400 40.90 18.74 1.91
N ARG A 401 42.17 19.13 2.08
CA ARG A 401 42.87 19.08 3.36
C ARG A 401 43.11 20.49 3.87
N ILE A 402 42.53 20.82 5.03
CA ILE A 402 42.72 22.11 5.69
C ILE A 402 43.94 22.00 6.60
N GLU A 403 44.95 22.79 6.31
CA GLU A 403 46.21 22.88 7.07
C GLU A 403 46.09 24.02 8.09
N PRO A 404 46.47 23.81 9.36
CA PRO A 404 46.36 24.82 10.39
C PRO A 404 47.31 26.00 10.16
N ASP A 405 46.87 27.19 10.54
CA ASP A 405 47.73 28.37 10.64
C ASP A 405 48.34 28.40 12.05
N ALA A 406 49.50 27.76 12.21
CA ALA A 406 50.17 27.63 13.49
C ALA A 406 50.70 28.98 14.00
N VAL A 407 50.67 29.19 15.32
CA VAL A 407 51.27 30.39 15.91
C VAL A 407 52.81 30.31 15.84
N PRO A 408 53.51 31.45 15.64
CA PRO A 408 54.96 31.47 15.68
C PRO A 408 55.51 30.98 17.02
N THR A 409 56.58 30.20 16.98
CA THR A 409 57.27 29.71 18.17
C THR A 409 58.58 30.46 18.37
N VAL A 410 58.97 30.66 19.64
CA VAL A 410 60.23 31.30 20.02
C VAL A 410 60.90 30.48 21.12
N GLU A 411 62.17 30.18 20.94
CA GLU A 411 62.98 29.41 21.87
C GLU A 411 64.29 30.15 22.16
N TRP A 412 64.69 30.19 23.43
CA TRP A 412 65.99 30.71 23.84
C TRP A 412 67.08 29.67 23.57
N ILE A 413 68.00 29.99 22.68
CA ILE A 413 69.23 29.20 22.47
C ILE A 413 70.26 29.58 23.53
N GLU A 414 70.47 30.88 23.74
CA GLU A 414 71.35 31.42 24.79
C GLU A 414 70.69 32.65 25.45
N PRO A 415 70.67 32.74 26.79
CA PRO A 415 71.11 31.71 27.73
C PRO A 415 70.09 30.56 27.84
N SER A 416 70.57 29.33 28.00
CA SER A 416 69.70 28.14 28.16
C SER A 416 69.13 27.97 29.59
N ALA A 417 69.57 28.82 30.52
CA ALA A 417 69.14 28.86 31.92
C ALA A 417 69.26 30.30 32.45
N GLU A 418 68.85 30.52 33.70
CA GLU A 418 69.03 31.81 34.37
C GLU A 418 70.51 32.22 34.40
N LEU A 419 70.82 33.35 33.77
CA LEU A 419 72.19 33.87 33.68
C LEU A 419 72.39 34.97 34.73
N LEU A 420 73.30 34.73 35.68
CA LEU A 420 73.73 35.73 36.66
C LEU A 420 74.81 36.62 36.03
N VAL A 421 74.48 37.89 35.83
CA VAL A 421 75.36 38.89 35.23
C VAL A 421 75.50 40.10 36.16
N THR A 422 76.65 40.78 36.11
CA THR A 422 76.82 42.06 36.80
C THR A 422 76.08 43.17 36.04
N SER A 423 75.82 44.30 36.68
CA SER A 423 75.09 45.41 36.07
C SER A 423 75.76 46.02 34.82
N GLN A 424 77.03 45.70 34.58
CA GLN A 424 77.83 46.16 33.43
C GLN A 424 78.18 45.03 32.45
N ALA A 425 77.75 43.80 32.73
CA ALA A 425 78.07 42.66 31.89
C ALA A 425 77.22 42.65 30.61
N VAL A 426 77.86 42.30 29.50
CA VAL A 426 77.19 42.10 28.21
C VAL A 426 76.75 40.65 28.12
N ALA A 427 75.44 40.41 28.18
CA ALA A 427 74.86 39.08 28.05
C ALA A 427 74.66 38.71 26.56
N PRO A 428 75.25 37.63 26.05
CA PRO A 428 74.93 37.14 24.72
C PRO A 428 73.50 36.56 24.72
N LEU A 429 72.69 37.03 23.78
CA LEU A 429 71.30 36.57 23.59
C LEU A 429 71.18 35.93 22.22
N ARG A 430 70.70 34.68 22.17
CA ARG A 430 70.37 33.98 20.93
C ARG A 430 69.00 33.35 21.06
N VAL A 431 68.16 33.60 20.06
CA VAL A 431 66.80 33.07 19.98
C VAL A 431 66.61 32.36 18.65
N LEU A 432 65.92 31.23 18.68
CA LEU A 432 65.34 30.59 17.50
C LEU A 432 63.88 31.02 17.41
N MET A 433 63.44 31.40 16.22
CA MET A 433 62.05 31.73 15.96
C MET A 433 61.62 30.95 14.73
N GLU A 434 60.54 30.19 14.83
CA GLU A 434 60.02 29.36 13.74
C GLU A 434 58.54 29.66 13.50
N ASP A 435 58.13 29.66 12.24
CA ASP A 435 56.75 29.87 11.81
C ASP A 435 56.51 29.06 10.53
N ASN A 436 55.30 28.54 10.33
CA ASN A 436 54.90 27.82 9.11
C ASN A 436 54.68 28.76 7.91
N LEU A 437 54.53 30.07 8.16
CA LEU A 437 54.47 31.11 7.15
C LEU A 437 55.74 31.99 7.24
N ALA A 438 55.68 33.08 7.98
CA ALA A 438 56.77 34.04 8.15
C ALA A 438 56.62 34.85 9.44
N ILE A 439 57.77 35.20 10.01
CA ILE A 439 57.84 36.10 11.16
C ILE A 439 57.76 37.54 10.69
N ALA A 440 56.74 38.28 11.12
CA ALA A 440 56.58 39.70 10.78
C ALA A 440 57.48 40.62 11.62
N LYS A 441 57.65 40.30 12.91
CA LYS A 441 58.33 41.14 13.89
C LYS A 441 58.75 40.29 15.10
N ALA A 442 59.90 40.59 15.68
CA ALA A 442 60.27 40.09 17.00
C ALA A 442 60.78 41.22 17.89
N GLU A 443 60.36 41.19 19.15
CA GLU A 443 60.76 42.17 20.18
C GLU A 443 61.33 41.44 21.39
N LEU A 444 62.49 41.90 21.84
CA LEU A 444 63.01 41.58 23.16
C LEU A 444 62.27 42.47 24.17
N VAL A 445 61.65 41.82 25.16
CA VAL A 445 60.91 42.50 26.22
C VAL A 445 61.60 42.20 27.54
N TRP A 446 61.94 43.23 28.33
CA TRP A 446 62.53 43.04 29.66
C TRP A 446 61.91 44.01 30.66
N LEU A 447 61.95 43.61 31.93
CA LEU A 447 61.52 44.43 33.06
C LEU A 447 62.76 44.82 33.86
N ARG A 448 62.93 46.11 34.13
CA ARG A 448 63.93 46.57 35.10
C ARG A 448 63.29 46.50 36.50
N PRO A 449 63.86 45.75 37.45
CA PRO A 449 63.36 45.76 38.82
C PRO A 449 63.39 47.19 39.37
N GLN A 450 62.28 47.62 39.99
CA GLN A 450 62.25 48.88 40.75
C GLN A 450 62.77 48.63 42.17
N ASP A 451 63.34 49.67 42.78
CA ASP A 451 63.84 49.63 44.15
C ASP A 451 62.65 49.42 45.12
N PRO A 452 62.64 48.34 45.94
CA PRO A 452 61.50 47.99 46.80
C PRO A 452 61.15 49.05 47.86
N ALA A 453 61.97 50.09 48.05
CA ALA A 453 61.69 51.19 48.98
C ALA A 453 60.57 52.16 48.53
N THR A 454 59.99 51.96 47.34
CA THR A 454 58.95 52.84 46.77
C THR A 454 57.59 52.13 46.72
N GLU A 455 56.89 52.05 47.85
CA GLU A 455 55.61 51.31 48.00
C GLU A 455 54.41 51.91 47.21
N GLU A 456 54.56 53.07 46.57
CA GLU A 456 53.50 53.74 45.78
C GLU A 456 53.77 53.80 44.26
N ALA A 457 54.77 53.08 43.74
CA ALA A 457 55.11 53.14 42.31
C ALA A 457 54.20 52.25 41.43
N GLU A 458 53.77 52.78 40.28
CA GLU A 458 53.11 52.01 39.21
C GLU A 458 53.95 50.76 38.82
N PRO A 459 53.30 49.64 38.48
CA PRO A 459 54.00 48.42 38.10
C PRO A 459 55.05 48.70 37.00
N PRO A 460 56.26 48.10 37.09
CA PRO A 460 57.34 48.39 36.15
C PRO A 460 56.87 48.15 34.72
N GLN A 461 56.97 49.19 33.88
CA GLN A 461 56.60 49.07 32.48
C GLN A 461 57.69 48.26 31.74
N PRO A 462 57.30 47.26 30.93
CA PRO A 462 58.25 46.49 30.16
C PRO A 462 58.93 47.37 29.10
N GLU A 463 60.26 47.42 29.16
CA GLU A 463 61.08 48.00 28.10
C GLU A 463 61.11 47.02 26.92
N ARG A 464 61.13 47.55 25.68
CA ARG A 464 61.08 46.75 24.46
C ARG A 464 62.16 47.18 23.48
N ALA A 465 62.85 46.23 22.87
CA ALA A 465 63.76 46.45 21.77
C ALA A 465 63.37 45.56 20.59
N ARG A 466 63.27 46.14 19.40
CA ARG A 466 63.00 45.35 18.19
C ARG A 466 64.28 44.62 17.79
N ILE A 467 64.22 43.30 17.75
CA ILE A 467 65.36 42.44 17.38
C ILE A 467 65.24 41.91 15.95
N TYR A 468 64.03 41.86 15.39
CA TYR A 468 63.80 41.50 14.00
C TYR A 468 62.61 42.25 13.41
N GLN A 469 62.72 42.61 12.14
CA GLN A 469 61.64 43.18 11.34
C GLN A 469 61.59 42.44 10.00
N GLY A 470 60.50 41.73 9.76
CA GLY A 470 60.22 41.11 8.48
C GLY A 470 59.85 42.14 7.41
N PRO A 471 59.79 41.73 6.14
CA PRO A 471 59.42 42.60 5.03
C PRO A 471 58.01 43.18 5.19
N ALA A 472 57.78 44.39 4.68
CA ALA A 472 56.49 45.08 4.79
C ALA A 472 55.33 44.34 4.09
N THR A 473 55.66 43.55 3.07
CA THR A 473 54.74 42.62 2.42
C THR A 473 55.25 41.20 2.59
N PRO A 474 54.37 40.22 2.86
CA PRO A 474 54.77 38.83 2.93
C PRO A 474 55.39 38.40 1.59
N PRO A 475 56.43 37.55 1.60
CA PRO A 475 57.02 37.04 0.37
C PRO A 475 55.94 36.31 -0.44
N GLN A 476 55.91 36.55 -1.76
CA GLN A 476 54.96 35.86 -2.63
C GLN A 476 55.30 34.37 -2.68
N ARG A 477 54.34 33.54 -2.26
CA ARG A 477 54.47 32.09 -2.24
C ARG A 477 53.76 31.50 -3.45
N ASN A 478 54.52 31.14 -4.47
CA ASN A 478 54.01 30.36 -5.59
C ASN A 478 54.02 28.87 -5.19
N LEU A 479 52.95 28.41 -4.54
CA LEU A 479 52.79 26.99 -4.21
C LEU A 479 52.33 26.22 -5.46
N PRO A 480 53.10 25.22 -5.95
CA PRO A 480 52.61 24.36 -7.02
C PRO A 480 51.36 23.57 -6.59
N PRO A 481 50.56 23.08 -7.55
CA PRO A 481 49.40 22.22 -7.26
C PRO A 481 49.81 21.01 -6.41
N GLY A 482 49.06 20.67 -5.36
CA GLY A 482 49.39 19.58 -4.44
C GLY A 482 50.52 19.82 -3.42
N ALA A 483 51.23 20.95 -3.49
CA ALA A 483 52.25 21.27 -2.49
C ALA A 483 51.63 21.57 -1.12
N ALA A 484 52.26 21.06 -0.06
CA ALA A 484 51.95 21.47 1.30
C ALA A 484 52.20 22.98 1.45
N PRO A 485 51.32 23.73 2.15
CA PRO A 485 51.70 25.03 2.66
C PRO A 485 52.76 24.82 3.74
N LEU A 486 54.01 24.70 3.30
CA LEU A 486 55.25 24.82 4.06
C LEU A 486 55.27 24.05 5.40
N ASP A 487 55.66 22.78 5.35
CA ASP A 487 56.27 22.16 6.54
C ASP A 487 57.70 22.69 6.64
N SER A 488 57.95 23.54 7.64
CA SER A 488 59.29 24.11 7.91
C SER A 488 60.33 23.03 8.25
N ARG A 489 59.92 21.76 8.41
CA ARG A 489 60.80 20.62 8.66
C ARG A 489 61.46 20.04 7.41
N GLU A 490 60.94 20.26 6.20
CA GLU A 490 61.49 19.64 4.98
C GLU A 490 62.62 20.44 4.32
N GLN A 491 62.96 21.62 4.85
CA GLN A 491 64.14 22.39 4.42
C GLN A 491 65.13 22.55 5.58
N ARG A 492 65.83 21.47 5.92
CA ARG A 492 67.10 21.53 6.66
C ARG A 492 68.25 21.02 5.81
#